data_AF-A0A937WGP9-F1
#
_entry.id   AF-A0A937WGP9-F1
#
_cell.length_a   1.000
_cell.length_b   1.000
_cell.length_c   1.000
_cell.angle_alpha   90.00
_cell.angle_beta   90.00
_cell.angle_gamma   90.00
#
_symmetry.space_group_name_H-M   'P 1'
#
loop_
_entity.id
_entity.type
_entity.pdbx_description
1 polymer ?
#
loop_
_entity_poly.entity_id
_entity_poly.type
_entity_poly.pdbx_seq_one_letter_code
_entity_poly.pdbx_strand_id
1 'polypeptide(L)'
;MPKVYGIHMVELHPRVKAEDFEKFVKEEMPQSLFEGWKAYLLKGDRGDRKDKYLLMYEIESVEARNRVISSTGELSEEAKQFFESHGAMFEKWATFATPLTKTIFTDYVVLF
;
A
#
# COMPACT_ATOMS: atom_id res chain seq x y z
N MET A 1 7.38 2.20 -20.91
CA MET A 1 6.53 3.26 -20.32
C MET A 1 7.13 3.59 -18.95
N PRO A 2 7.06 4.84 -18.46
CA PRO A 2 7.62 5.17 -17.15
C PRO A 2 6.88 4.42 -16.05
N LYS A 3 7.63 3.95 -15.04
CA LYS A 3 7.05 3.34 -13.84
C LYS A 3 6.23 4.38 -13.07
N VAL A 4 5.32 3.88 -12.23
CA VAL A 4 4.57 4.67 -11.26
C VAL A 4 4.90 4.19 -9.85
N TYR A 5 5.13 5.13 -8.94
CA TYR A 5 5.28 4.88 -7.51
C TYR A 5 4.10 5.42 -6.74
N GLY A 6 3.24 4.54 -6.23
CA GLY A 6 2.18 4.89 -5.30
C GLY A 6 2.74 4.99 -3.88
N ILE A 7 2.58 6.14 -3.23
CA ILE A 7 3.16 6.40 -1.91
C ILE A 7 2.06 6.66 -0.91
N HIS A 8 1.91 5.79 0.08
CA HIS A 8 0.91 5.91 1.16
C HIS A 8 1.60 6.08 2.51
N MET A 9 1.30 7.18 3.20
CA MET A 9 1.80 7.42 4.56
C MET A 9 1.02 6.58 5.57
N VAL A 10 1.72 5.71 6.29
CA VAL A 10 1.12 4.75 7.23
C VAL A 10 1.53 5.09 8.65
N GLU A 11 0.52 5.37 9.47
CA GLU A 11 0.67 5.68 10.88
C GLU A 11 0.03 4.59 11.72
N LEU A 12 0.79 4.04 12.67
CA LEU A 12 0.31 3.05 13.64
C LEU A 12 -0.62 3.71 14.66
N HIS A 13 -1.60 2.95 15.14
CA HIS A 13 -2.46 3.40 16.22
C HIS A 13 -1.68 3.54 17.53
N PRO A 14 -2.15 4.39 18.46
CA PRO A 14 -1.52 4.51 19.77
C PRO A 14 -1.43 3.16 20.49
N ARG A 15 -0.25 2.85 21.03
CA ARG A 15 0.08 1.63 21.80
C ARG A 15 0.25 0.35 20.97
N VAL A 16 0.10 0.40 19.64
CA VAL A 16 0.52 -0.70 18.78
C VAL A 16 2.04 -0.81 18.81
N LYS A 17 2.56 -2.02 19.05
CA LYS A 17 3.99 -2.28 18.94
C LYS A 17 4.37 -2.47 17.48
N ALA A 18 5.47 -1.84 17.08
CA ALA A 18 6.01 -1.91 15.73
C ALA A 18 6.27 -3.36 15.29
N GLU A 19 6.81 -4.18 16.19
CA GLU A 19 7.18 -5.56 15.92
C GLU A 19 5.97 -6.45 15.61
N ASP A 20 4.84 -6.22 16.31
CA ASP A 20 3.60 -6.97 16.08
C ASP A 20 3.01 -6.63 14.71
N PHE A 21 3.04 -5.34 14.33
CA PHE A 21 2.61 -4.89 13.00
C PHE A 21 3.51 -5.44 11.89
N GLU A 22 4.84 -5.34 12.05
CA GLU A 22 5.81 -5.84 11.08
C GLU A 22 5.69 -7.36 10.89
N LYS A 23 5.43 -8.10 11.96
CA LYS A 23 5.18 -9.54 11.90
C LYS A 23 3.92 -9.84 11.09
N PHE A 24 2.80 -9.18 11.41
CA PHE A 24 1.55 -9.33 10.67
C PHE A 24 1.75 -9.08 9.16
N VAL A 25 2.41 -7.98 8.78
CA VAL A 25 2.61 -7.67 7.36
C VAL A 25 3.49 -8.71 6.66
N LYS A 26 4.55 -9.19 7.31
CA LYS A 26 5.43 -10.23 6.74
C LYS A 26 4.72 -11.58 6.56
N GLU A 27 3.81 -11.93 7.45
CA GLU A 27 3.14 -13.23 7.46
C GLU A 27 1.90 -13.26 6.56
N GLU A 28 1.16 -12.14 6.46
CA GLU A 28 -0.17 -12.14 5.86
C GLU A 28 -0.33 -11.26 4.61
N MET A 29 0.55 -10.27 4.38
CA MET A 29 0.41 -9.42 3.20
C MET A 29 1.16 -9.97 1.99
N PRO A 30 0.48 -10.15 0.84
CA PRO A 30 1.16 -10.52 -0.40
C PRO A 30 2.00 -9.36 -0.94
N GLN A 31 3.22 -9.67 -1.40
CA GLN A 31 4.11 -8.68 -2.01
C GLN A 31 3.70 -8.32 -3.45
N SER A 32 2.95 -9.19 -4.13
CA SER A 32 2.42 -8.95 -5.47
C SER A 32 0.90 -9.00 -5.39
N LEU A 33 0.26 -7.84 -5.56
CA LEU A 33 -1.20 -7.71 -5.48
C LEU A 33 -1.86 -8.00 -6.83
N PHE A 34 -1.27 -7.45 -7.89
CA PHE A 34 -1.74 -7.53 -9.26
C PHE A 34 -0.56 -7.69 -10.20
N GLU A 35 -0.79 -8.12 -11.44
CA GLU A 35 0.26 -8.22 -12.44
C GLU A 35 0.93 -6.85 -12.68
N GLY A 36 2.27 -6.79 -12.61
CA GLY A 36 3.01 -5.53 -12.76
C GLY A 36 3.00 -4.62 -11.52
N TRP A 37 2.45 -5.07 -10.39
CA TRP A 37 2.48 -4.37 -9.11
C TRP A 37 3.36 -5.08 -8.09
N LYS A 38 4.17 -4.32 -7.36
CA LYS A 38 4.92 -4.79 -6.19
C LYS A 38 4.67 -3.87 -5.00
N ALA A 39 4.37 -4.45 -3.85
CA ALA A 39 4.15 -3.73 -2.61
C ALA A 39 5.38 -3.81 -1.70
N TYR A 40 5.74 -2.68 -1.11
CA TYR A 40 6.83 -2.57 -0.14
C TYR A 40 6.34 -1.83 1.10
N LEU A 41 6.41 -2.48 2.26
CA LEU A 41 6.34 -1.76 3.53
C LEU A 41 7.75 -1.26 3.88
N LEU A 42 7.90 0.04 4.00
CA LEU A 42 9.15 0.71 4.33
C LEU A 42 9.06 1.36 5.71
N LYS A 43 10.16 1.33 6.47
CA LYS A 43 10.30 2.03 7.75
C LYS A 43 11.33 3.15 7.61
N GLY A 44 10.97 4.33 8.11
CA GLY A 44 11.87 5.49 8.10
C GLY A 44 13.05 5.28 9.05
N ASP A 45 14.26 5.21 8.50
CA ASP A 45 15.50 5.09 9.27
C ASP A 45 15.96 6.43 9.88
N ARG A 46 15.71 7.54 9.17
CA ARG A 46 16.11 8.91 9.57
C ARG A 46 15.19 9.99 8.98
N GLY A 47 15.34 11.23 9.46
CA GLY A 47 14.57 12.40 9.01
C GLY A 47 13.22 12.56 9.73
N ASP A 48 12.35 13.41 9.20
CA ASP A 48 11.08 13.79 9.85
C ASP A 48 10.12 12.61 10.07
N ARG A 49 10.25 11.56 9.25
CA ARG A 49 9.47 10.33 9.33
C ARG A 49 10.24 9.17 9.96
N LYS A 50 11.26 9.45 10.79
CA LYS A 50 11.97 8.41 11.53
C LYS A 50 10.98 7.53 12.33
N ASP A 51 11.15 6.22 12.24
CA ASP A 51 10.33 5.17 12.84
C ASP A 51 8.86 5.15 12.38
N LYS A 52 8.50 5.94 11.35
CA LYS A 52 7.19 5.88 10.68
C LYS A 52 7.22 4.93 9.50
N TYR A 53 6.03 4.49 9.07
CA TYR A 53 5.88 3.56 7.98
C TYR A 53 5.39 4.25 6.70
N LEU A 54 5.68 3.62 5.58
CA LEU A 54 5.22 3.98 4.25
C LEU A 54 4.91 2.70 3.49
N LEU A 55 3.73 2.62 2.89
CA LEU A 55 3.42 1.56 1.92
C LEU A 55 3.67 2.13 0.52
N MET A 56 4.62 1.53 -0.20
CA MET A 56 4.95 1.89 -1.56
C MET A 56 4.46 0.83 -2.53
N TYR A 57 3.80 1.25 -3.60
CA TYR A 57 3.52 0.42 -4.76
C TYR A 57 4.48 0.80 -5.88
N GLU A 58 5.31 -0.14 -6.32
CA GLU A 58 5.98 -0.05 -7.62
C GLU A 58 5.05 -0.64 -8.68
N ILE A 59 4.69 0.17 -9.68
CA ILE A 59 3.78 -0.22 -10.75
C ILE A 59 4.51 -0.02 -12.08
N GLU A 60 4.44 -1.04 -12.94
CA GLU A 60 5.20 -1.07 -14.19
C GLU A 60 4.88 0.10 -15.13
N SER A 61 3.63 0.58 -15.15
CA SER A 61 3.21 1.74 -15.94
C SER A 61 1.91 2.38 -15.46
N VAL A 62 1.55 3.53 -16.05
CA VAL A 62 0.24 4.17 -15.82
C VAL A 62 -0.92 3.29 -16.29
N GLU A 63 -0.74 2.55 -17.37
CA GLU A 63 -1.71 1.61 -17.93
C GLU A 63 -1.93 0.43 -16.99
N ALA A 64 -0.86 -0.13 -16.42
CA ALA A 64 -0.95 -1.17 -15.40
C ALA A 64 -1.64 -0.67 -14.13
N ARG A 65 -1.44 0.61 -13.77
CA ARG A 65 -2.19 1.25 -12.67
C ARG A 65 -3.67 1.36 -13.02
N ASN A 66 -3.99 1.94 -14.18
CA ASN A 66 -5.36 2.22 -14.63
C ASN A 66 -6.21 0.96 -14.89
N ARG A 67 -5.59 -0.19 -15.15
CA ARG A 67 -6.27 -1.50 -15.24
C ARG A 67 -6.89 -1.91 -13.89
N VAL A 68 -6.26 -1.52 -12.78
CA VAL A 68 -6.67 -1.88 -11.42
C VAL A 68 -7.47 -0.74 -10.78
N ILE A 69 -6.95 0.49 -10.87
CA ILE A 69 -7.53 1.70 -10.29
C ILE A 69 -7.49 2.80 -11.33
N SER A 70 -8.64 3.23 -11.83
CA SER A 70 -8.74 4.25 -12.87
C SER A 70 -8.12 5.59 -12.44
N SER A 71 -7.93 6.50 -13.40
CA SER A 71 -7.45 7.86 -13.11
C SER A 71 -8.37 8.65 -12.18
N THR A 72 -9.66 8.29 -12.09
CA THR A 72 -10.66 8.88 -11.19
C THR A 72 -10.76 8.15 -9.84
N GLY A 73 -9.97 7.09 -9.64
CA GLY A 73 -9.95 6.31 -8.40
C GLY A 73 -10.96 5.15 -8.36
N GLU A 74 -11.63 4.85 -9.48
CA GLU A 74 -12.57 3.73 -9.56
C GLU A 74 -11.83 2.40 -9.64
N LEU A 75 -12.23 1.45 -8.80
CA LEU A 75 -11.68 0.10 -8.80
C LEU A 75 -12.24 -0.72 -9.97
N SER A 76 -11.37 -1.48 -10.63
CA SER A 76 -11.80 -2.52 -11.57
C SER A 76 -12.51 -3.68 -10.85
N GLU A 77 -13.21 -4.53 -11.60
CA GLU A 77 -13.87 -5.71 -11.01
C GLU A 77 -12.86 -6.69 -10.39
N GLU A 78 -11.70 -6.87 -11.01
CA GLU A 78 -10.59 -7.64 -10.45
C GLU A 78 -10.13 -7.05 -9.10
N ALA A 79 -9.95 -5.73 -9.04
CA ALA A 79 -9.56 -5.05 -7.80
C ALA A 79 -10.63 -5.22 -6.71
N LYS A 80 -11.91 -5.06 -7.04
CA LYS A 80 -13.02 -5.26 -6.09
C LYS A 80 -13.01 -6.69 -5.51
N GLN A 81 -12.91 -7.70 -6.38
CA GLN A 81 -12.83 -9.11 -5.95
C GLN A 81 -11.61 -9.38 -5.08
N PHE A 82 -10.47 -8.76 -5.40
CA PHE A 82 -9.26 -8.84 -4.58
C PHE A 82 -9.51 -8.25 -3.18
N PHE A 83 -10.08 -7.05 -3.09
CA PHE A 83 -10.38 -6.43 -1.80
C PHE A 83 -11.41 -7.21 -0.98
N GLU A 84 -12.43 -7.78 -1.62
CA GLU A 84 -13.44 -8.62 -0.96
C GLU A 84 -12.82 -9.92 -0.43
N SER A 85 -12.03 -10.63 -1.25
CA SER A 85 -11.39 -11.89 -0.85
C SER A 85 -10.34 -11.72 0.26
N HIS A 86 -9.75 -10.53 0.38
CA HIS A 86 -8.76 -10.21 1.41
C HIS A 86 -9.32 -9.30 2.52
N GLY A 87 -10.66 -9.18 2.64
CA GLY A 87 -11.30 -8.28 3.60
C GLY A 87 -10.80 -8.45 5.04
N ALA A 88 -10.65 -9.69 5.51
CA ALA A 88 -10.15 -9.99 6.85
C ALA A 88 -8.71 -9.46 7.09
N MET A 89 -7.86 -9.50 6.07
CA MET A 89 -6.50 -8.93 6.16
C MET A 89 -6.56 -7.41 6.29
N PHE A 90 -7.42 -6.73 5.53
CA PHE A 90 -7.58 -5.28 5.62
C PHE A 90 -8.23 -4.82 6.92
N GLU A 91 -9.21 -5.59 7.43
CA GLU A 91 -9.78 -5.37 8.76
C GLU A 91 -8.72 -5.52 9.85
N LYS A 92 -7.90 -6.57 9.78
CA LYS A 92 -6.77 -6.75 10.69
C LYS A 92 -5.76 -5.62 10.59
N TRP A 93 -5.38 -5.20 9.38
CA TRP A 93 -4.53 -4.02 9.16
C TRP A 93 -5.09 -2.79 9.88
N ALA A 94 -6.39 -2.53 9.77
CA ALA A 94 -7.05 -1.38 10.39
C ALA A 94 -6.98 -1.39 11.93
N THR A 95 -6.72 -2.54 12.56
CA THR A 95 -6.46 -2.62 14.02
C THR A 95 -5.04 -2.20 14.41
N PHE A 96 -4.08 -2.28 13.48
CA PHE A 96 -2.69 -1.88 13.70
C PHE A 96 -2.40 -0.44 13.27
N ALA A 97 -2.97 -0.02 12.13
CA ALA A 97 -2.55 1.19 11.45
C ALA A 97 -3.71 1.92 10.77
N THR A 98 -3.40 3.10 10.24
CA THR A 98 -4.28 3.89 9.38
C THR A 98 -4.82 3.01 8.25
N PRO A 99 -6.16 2.89 8.07
CA PRO A 99 -6.73 2.13 6.96
C PRO A 99 -6.19 2.63 5.62
N LEU A 100 -5.87 1.73 4.68
CA LEU A 100 -5.22 2.11 3.42
C LEU A 100 -6.02 3.12 2.60
N THR A 101 -7.35 3.07 2.67
CA THR A 101 -8.29 4.00 2.03
C THR A 101 -8.33 5.40 2.66
N LYS A 102 -7.67 5.59 3.82
CA LYS A 102 -7.63 6.86 4.58
C LYS A 102 -6.23 7.41 4.76
N THR A 103 -5.24 6.81 4.09
CA THR A 103 -3.86 7.31 4.09
C THR A 103 -3.76 8.63 3.33
N ILE A 104 -2.77 9.45 3.66
CA ILE A 104 -2.31 10.51 2.77
C ILE A 104 -1.50 9.82 1.68
N PHE A 105 -1.90 9.96 0.42
CA PHE A 105 -1.24 9.25 -0.67
C PHE A 105 -1.17 10.03 -1.99
N THR A 106 -0.24 9.63 -2.86
CA THR A 106 -0.10 10.15 -4.22
C THR A 106 0.66 9.14 -5.08
N ASP A 107 0.27 9.03 -6.36
CA ASP A 107 1.00 8.28 -7.39
C ASP A 107 1.95 9.19 -8.15
N TYR A 108 3.23 8.82 -8.23
CA TYR A 108 4.28 9.58 -8.90
C TYR A 108 4.76 8.84 -10.16
N VAL A 109 4.68 9.49 -11.32
CA VAL A 109 5.26 8.97 -12.56
C VAL A 109 6.76 9.25 -12.56
N VAL A 110 7.58 8.22 -12.79
CA VAL A 110 9.04 8.35 -12.87
C VAL A 110 9.43 9.11 -14.13
N LEU A 111 10.29 10.14 -13.98
CA LEU A 111 10.76 10.98 -15.09
C LEU A 111 12.21 10.72 -15.49
N PHE A 112 13.01 10.09 -14.63
CA PHE A 112 14.44 9.81 -14.83
C PHE A 112 14.84 8.50 -14.15
#